data_AF-A0AAV9NPZ1-F1
#
_entry.id   AF-A0AAV9NPZ1-F1
#
_cell.length_a   1.000
_cell.length_b   1.000
_cell.length_c   1.000
_cell.angle_alpha   90.00
_cell.angle_beta   90.00
_cell.angle_gamma   90.00
#
_symmetry.space_group_name_H-M   'P 1'
#
loop_
_entity.id
_entity.type
_entity.pdbx_description
1 polymer ?
#
loop_
_entity_poly.entity_id
_entity_poly.type
_entity_poly.pdbx_seq_one_letter_code
_entity_poly.pdbx_strand_id
1 'polypeptide(L)'
;MLQPDRFMEGVEQPNSEQPPTKELQEEHPQCLRAMCQALHHLPVQPVKSIEELHVFADVCNFYGCVRALSFQIQSWTERWDFSTLASSQLQRLLWVSFIFHLRSTFKQASSRLAQSLTPAQWKAWDVHPMPAKLKEDVRTMCEDLKWDMQMPIENAFGEVINNEHEHDRNDGDKKCSDCGLNKPRQTRKCGNCRSTNFEDYVCTNATRLLSLEGWLHREDLWPLSDHRGKSCHNLNQHRQMASFHVQYRDPCADEKACPLLQSKEKLRGRMEEAFDKSPGLSLDNYDDENEVPE
;
A
#
# COMPACT_ATOMS: atom_id res chain seq x y z
N MET A 1 -19.67 15.30 31.47
CA MET A 1 -20.92 15.69 30.78
C MET A 1 -21.11 17.19 30.96
N LEU A 2 -20.88 17.97 29.90
CA LEU A 2 -21.19 19.41 29.89
C LEU A 2 -22.72 19.53 29.75
N GLN A 3 -23.37 20.21 30.70
CA GLN A 3 -24.80 20.49 30.59
C GLN A 3 -25.03 21.52 29.46
N PRO A 4 -25.85 21.22 28.43
CA PRO A 4 -26.05 22.10 27.27
C PRO A 4 -26.70 23.45 27.59
N ASP A 5 -27.35 23.60 28.76
CA ASP A 5 -28.34 24.65 28.98
C ASP A 5 -27.88 25.84 29.85
N ARG A 6 -26.57 26.09 30.01
CA ARG A 6 -26.09 27.22 30.84
C ARG A 6 -25.36 28.34 30.12
N PHE A 7 -25.17 28.25 28.81
CA PHE A 7 -24.66 29.38 28.04
C PHE A 7 -25.79 29.99 27.23
N MET A 8 -26.51 30.94 27.83
CA MET A 8 -27.35 31.85 27.04
C MET A 8 -26.43 32.95 26.50
N GLU A 9 -25.95 32.75 25.27
CA GLU A 9 -25.21 33.76 24.53
C GLU A 9 -26.00 35.08 24.56
N GLY A 10 -25.43 36.12 25.18
CA GLY A 10 -26.04 37.44 25.31
C GLY A 10 -26.70 37.81 26.66
N VAL A 11 -26.69 36.92 27.67
CA VAL A 11 -27.29 37.23 29.00
C VAL A 11 -26.28 37.81 29.99
N GLU A 12 -25.02 37.42 29.90
CA GLU A 12 -23.93 38.06 30.63
C GLU A 12 -23.24 39.06 29.69
N GLN A 13 -23.49 40.36 29.89
CA GLN A 13 -22.66 41.37 29.24
C GLN A 13 -21.24 41.21 29.81
N PRO A 14 -20.23 40.91 28.98
CA PRO A 14 -18.86 40.76 29.47
C PRO A 14 -18.42 42.09 30.07
N ASN A 15 -18.20 42.10 31.39
CA ASN A 15 -17.52 43.21 32.04
C ASN A 15 -16.07 43.21 31.53
N SER A 16 -15.65 44.27 30.84
CA SER A 16 -14.28 44.39 30.32
C SER A 16 -13.21 44.34 31.42
N GLU A 17 -13.57 44.72 32.65
CA GLU A 17 -12.66 44.67 33.81
C GLU A 17 -12.56 43.28 34.45
N GLN A 18 -13.59 42.46 34.28
CA GLN A 18 -13.69 41.10 34.84
C GLN A 18 -14.40 40.19 33.83
N PRO A 19 -13.68 39.74 32.78
CA PRO A 19 -14.27 38.83 31.81
C PRO A 19 -14.67 37.52 32.52
N PRO A 20 -15.83 36.93 32.16
CA PRO A 20 -16.25 35.66 32.72
C PRO A 20 -15.19 34.60 32.44
N THR A 21 -14.76 33.90 33.48
CA THR A 21 -13.74 32.84 33.39
C THR A 21 -14.43 31.49 33.50
N LYS A 22 -14.21 30.61 32.52
CA LYS A 22 -14.69 29.23 32.54
C LYS A 22 -13.51 28.27 32.53
N GLU A 23 -13.44 27.41 33.53
CA GLU A 23 -12.46 26.33 33.57
C GLU A 23 -12.94 25.16 32.72
N LEU A 24 -12.08 24.69 31.82
CA LEU A 24 -12.31 23.51 31.01
C LEU A 24 -11.35 22.41 31.48
N GLN A 25 -11.88 21.22 31.75
CA GLN A 25 -11.09 20.03 32.02
C GLN A 25 -10.74 19.41 30.66
N GLU A 26 -9.54 19.71 30.16
CA GLU A 26 -9.05 19.28 28.85
C GLU A 26 -7.77 18.46 29.01
N GLU A 27 -7.77 17.25 28.46
CA GLU A 27 -6.62 16.33 28.51
C GLU A 27 -5.50 16.78 27.57
N HIS A 28 -5.84 17.53 26.52
CA HIS A 28 -4.92 18.01 25.50
C HIS A 28 -4.94 19.54 25.36
N PRO A 29 -4.52 20.30 26.38
CA PRO A 29 -4.61 21.77 26.38
C PRO A 29 -3.80 22.43 25.25
N GLN A 30 -2.77 21.76 24.74
CA GLN A 30 -2.01 22.24 23.59
C GLN A 30 -2.80 22.17 22.27
N CYS A 31 -3.59 21.12 22.08
CA CYS A 31 -4.48 21.00 20.92
C CYS A 31 -5.57 22.07 20.97
N LEU A 32 -6.20 22.25 22.14
CA LEU A 32 -7.21 23.30 22.33
C LEU A 32 -6.63 24.69 22.05
N ARG A 33 -5.41 24.98 22.53
CA ARG A 33 -4.73 26.26 22.22
C ARG A 33 -4.50 26.44 20.72
N ALA A 34 -3.97 25.41 20.05
CA ALA A 34 -3.72 25.47 18.60
C ALA A 34 -5.03 25.62 17.81
N MET A 35 -6.10 24.96 18.24
CA MET A 35 -7.46 25.07 17.69
C MET A 35 -7.95 26.52 17.80
N CYS A 36 -7.89 27.11 18.98
CA CYS A 36 -8.29 28.51 19.20
C CYS A 36 -7.44 29.49 18.39
N GLN A 37 -6.12 29.28 18.31
CA GLN A 37 -5.24 30.13 17.50
C GLN A 37 -5.60 30.06 16.01
N ALA A 38 -5.85 28.86 15.49
CA ALA A 38 -6.23 28.67 14.09
C ALA A 38 -7.59 29.32 13.78
N LEU A 39 -8.57 29.18 14.68
CA LEU A 39 -9.89 29.83 14.55
C LEU A 39 -9.81 31.36 14.56
N HIS A 40 -8.81 31.94 15.25
CA HIS A 40 -8.58 33.39 15.28
C HIS A 40 -7.57 33.86 14.21
N HIS A 41 -7.25 33.01 13.22
CA HIS A 41 -6.28 33.30 12.16
C HIS A 41 -4.89 33.73 12.68
N LEU A 42 -4.52 33.28 13.88
CA LEU A 42 -3.19 33.49 14.43
C LEU A 42 -2.22 32.44 13.86
N PRO A 43 -0.91 32.72 13.81
CA PRO A 43 0.07 31.75 13.35
C PRO A 43 0.05 30.48 14.21
N VAL A 44 -0.21 29.34 13.58
CA VAL A 44 -0.16 28.01 14.21
C VAL A 44 0.92 27.18 13.52
N GLN A 45 1.78 26.56 14.33
CA GLN A 45 2.78 25.64 13.81
C GLN A 45 2.09 24.34 13.37
N PRO A 46 2.46 23.76 12.22
CA PRO A 46 1.99 22.44 11.83
C PRO A 46 2.31 21.40 12.90
N VAL A 47 1.39 20.46 13.09
CA VAL A 47 1.62 19.26 13.90
C VAL A 47 2.82 18.47 13.36
N LYS A 48 3.61 17.89 14.27
CA LYS A 48 4.90 17.25 13.92
C LYS A 48 4.76 15.77 13.60
N SER A 49 3.67 15.15 14.06
CA SER A 49 3.39 13.71 13.92
C SER A 49 1.94 13.46 13.48
N ILE A 50 1.68 12.30 12.88
CA ILE A 50 0.30 11.87 12.55
C ILE A 50 -0.48 11.55 13.83
N GLU A 51 0.23 11.11 14.88
CA GLU A 51 -0.33 10.88 16.20
C GLU A 51 -0.86 12.19 16.82
N GLU A 52 -0.08 13.27 16.78
CA GLU A 52 -0.54 14.61 17.18
C GLU A 52 -1.71 15.08 16.32
N LEU A 53 -1.66 14.83 15.01
CA LEU A 53 -2.74 15.20 14.10
C LEU A 53 -4.06 14.48 14.42
N HIS A 54 -3.99 13.20 14.76
CA HIS A 54 -5.14 12.41 15.17
C HIS A 54 -5.78 12.95 16.44
N VAL A 55 -4.97 13.19 17.48
CA VAL A 55 -5.45 13.79 18.74
C VAL A 55 -6.07 15.16 18.50
N PHE A 56 -5.45 15.98 17.65
CA PHE A 56 -5.99 17.27 17.27
C PHE A 56 -7.35 17.14 16.55
N ALA A 57 -7.49 16.14 15.67
CA ALA A 57 -8.75 15.85 14.99
C ALA A 57 -9.85 15.43 15.96
N ASP A 58 -9.54 14.58 16.94
CA ASP A 58 -10.48 14.15 17.98
C ASP A 58 -10.96 15.34 18.81
N VAL A 59 -10.05 16.24 19.21
CA VAL A 59 -10.38 17.48 19.93
C VAL A 59 -11.25 18.39 19.06
N CYS A 60 -10.90 18.60 17.79
CA CYS A 60 -11.72 19.42 16.88
C CYS A 60 -13.11 18.84 16.67
N ASN A 61 -13.22 17.52 16.56
CA ASN A 61 -14.50 16.81 16.44
C ASN A 61 -15.35 16.99 17.71
N PHE A 62 -14.73 16.79 18.88
CA PHE A 62 -15.39 16.97 20.17
C PHE A 62 -15.96 18.39 20.37
N TYR A 63 -15.23 19.42 19.95
CA TYR A 63 -15.67 20.82 20.04
C TYR A 63 -16.43 21.32 18.80
N GLY A 64 -16.77 20.46 17.82
CA GLY A 64 -17.53 20.86 16.63
C GLY A 64 -16.80 21.84 15.69
N CYS A 65 -15.47 21.92 15.76
CA CYS A 65 -14.65 22.88 14.99
C CYS A 65 -14.13 22.34 13.65
N VAL A 66 -14.60 21.15 13.26
CA VAL A 66 -14.07 20.38 12.11
C VAL A 66 -14.14 21.17 10.80
N ARG A 67 -15.32 21.67 10.42
CA ARG A 67 -15.49 22.40 9.16
C ARG A 67 -14.63 23.65 9.09
N ALA A 68 -14.59 24.42 10.17
CA ALA A 68 -13.83 25.66 10.28
C ALA A 68 -12.32 25.44 10.14
N LEU A 69 -11.81 24.28 10.57
CA LEU A 69 -10.37 23.98 10.57
C LEU A 69 -9.92 23.07 9.42
N SER A 70 -10.84 22.55 8.60
CA SER A 70 -10.55 21.69 7.45
C SER A 70 -9.45 22.23 6.53
N PHE A 71 -9.48 23.53 6.18
CA PHE A 71 -8.48 24.15 5.31
C PHE A 71 -7.06 24.11 5.91
N GLN A 72 -6.95 24.31 7.23
CA GLN A 72 -5.68 24.32 7.94
C GLN A 72 -5.10 22.91 7.96
N ILE A 73 -5.94 21.92 8.25
CA ILE A 73 -5.55 20.51 8.26
C ILE A 73 -5.16 20.02 6.87
N GLN A 74 -5.89 20.41 5.84
CA GLN A 74 -5.53 20.09 4.46
C GLN A 74 -4.08 20.50 4.16
N SER A 75 -3.72 21.75 4.47
CA SER A 75 -2.36 22.27 4.24
C SER A 75 -1.27 21.54 5.03
N TRP A 76 -1.62 20.93 6.16
CA TRP A 76 -0.70 20.10 6.95
C TRP A 76 -0.55 18.71 6.33
N THR A 77 -1.66 18.10 5.88
CA THR A 77 -1.65 16.75 5.29
C THR A 77 -0.96 16.67 3.93
N GLU A 78 -0.97 17.76 3.14
CA GLU A 78 -0.32 17.82 1.82
C GLU A 78 1.21 17.66 1.87
N ARG A 79 1.82 17.81 3.05
CA ARG A 79 3.27 17.71 3.24
C ARG A 79 3.76 16.29 3.51
N TRP A 80 2.85 15.35 3.74
CA TRP A 80 3.19 13.99 4.15
C TRP A 80 3.47 13.12 2.93
N ASP A 81 4.57 12.38 2.96
CA ASP A 81 4.86 11.34 1.98
C ASP A 81 4.22 10.02 2.42
N PHE A 82 3.08 9.71 1.81
CA PHE A 82 2.29 8.50 2.07
C PHE A 82 3.07 7.20 1.81
N SER A 83 4.12 7.23 0.98
CA SER A 83 4.91 6.03 0.67
C SER A 83 5.78 5.58 1.84
N THR A 84 6.04 6.48 2.80
CA THR A 84 6.89 6.23 3.97
C THR A 84 6.09 5.88 5.23
N LEU A 85 4.77 6.01 5.19
CA LEU A 85 3.91 5.86 6.36
C LEU A 85 3.67 4.39 6.72
N ALA A 86 3.74 4.09 8.01
CA ALA A 86 3.33 2.79 8.54
C ALA A 86 1.81 2.61 8.44
N SER A 87 1.33 1.36 8.39
CA SER A 87 -0.11 1.06 8.32
C SER A 87 -0.93 1.71 9.45
N SER A 88 -0.39 1.79 10.67
CA SER A 88 -1.05 2.46 11.81
C SER A 88 -1.19 3.96 11.60
N GLN A 89 -0.20 4.60 10.96
CA GLN A 89 -0.26 6.01 10.61
C GLN A 89 -1.26 6.26 9.47
N LEU A 90 -1.32 5.37 8.48
CA LEU A 90 -2.32 5.43 7.41
C LEU A 90 -3.74 5.28 7.95
N GLN A 91 -3.98 4.40 8.93
CA GLN A 91 -5.28 4.28 9.62
C GLN A 91 -5.69 5.58 10.32
N ARG A 92 -4.75 6.21 11.03
CA ARG A 92 -5.01 7.50 11.71
C ARG A 92 -5.27 8.61 10.70
N LEU A 93 -4.50 8.67 9.62
CA LEU A 93 -4.68 9.66 8.57
C LEU A 93 -6.01 9.45 7.81
N LEU A 94 -6.44 8.21 7.65
CA LEU A 94 -7.76 7.87 7.12
C LEU A 94 -8.87 8.43 8.03
N TRP A 95 -8.74 8.30 9.35
CA TRP A 95 -9.67 8.91 10.30
C TRP A 95 -9.69 10.45 10.24
N VAL A 96 -8.51 11.07 10.27
CA VAL A 96 -8.38 12.53 10.17
C VAL A 96 -9.03 13.04 8.88
N SER A 97 -8.75 12.38 7.75
CA SER A 97 -9.32 12.77 6.45
C SER A 97 -10.82 12.52 6.35
N PHE A 98 -11.35 11.50 7.06
CA PHE A 98 -12.78 11.28 7.21
C PHE A 98 -13.43 12.43 7.98
N ILE A 99 -12.96 12.76 9.19
CA ILE A 99 -13.51 13.85 10.01
C ILE A 99 -13.52 15.17 9.22
N PHE A 100 -12.37 15.58 8.69
CA PHE A 100 -12.22 16.88 8.04
C PHE A 100 -12.73 16.93 6.59
N HIS A 101 -13.38 15.86 6.12
CA HIS A 101 -13.84 15.68 4.74
C HIS A 101 -12.77 15.94 3.66
N LEU A 102 -11.54 15.46 3.90
CA LEU A 102 -10.39 15.65 3.00
C LEU A 102 -10.37 14.57 1.91
N ARG A 103 -11.23 14.72 0.90
CA ARG A 103 -11.49 13.70 -0.15
C ARG A 103 -10.21 13.11 -0.80
N SER A 104 -9.27 13.97 -1.20
CA SER A 104 -8.01 13.51 -1.85
C SER A 104 -7.13 12.70 -0.87
N THR A 105 -6.94 13.22 0.33
CA THR A 105 -6.18 12.58 1.41
C THR A 105 -6.81 11.25 1.80
N PHE A 106 -8.14 11.19 1.91
CA PHE A 106 -8.89 9.98 2.22
C PHE A 106 -8.71 8.89 1.16
N LYS A 107 -8.85 9.26 -0.11
CA LYS A 107 -8.61 8.35 -1.23
C LYS A 107 -7.18 7.81 -1.24
N GLN A 108 -6.19 8.67 -1.04
CA GLN A 108 -4.78 8.26 -1.01
C GLN A 108 -4.46 7.37 0.20
N ALA A 109 -4.94 7.74 1.39
CA ALA A 109 -4.75 6.98 2.62
C ALA A 109 -5.34 5.58 2.50
N SER A 110 -6.58 5.48 2.01
CA SER A 110 -7.29 4.20 1.87
C SER A 110 -6.64 3.26 0.84
N SER A 111 -6.24 3.79 -0.33
CA SER A 111 -5.49 3.01 -1.34
C SER A 111 -4.17 2.49 -0.78
N ARG A 112 -3.39 3.35 -0.12
CA ARG A 112 -2.10 2.97 0.48
C ARG A 112 -2.27 1.97 1.62
N LEU A 113 -3.31 2.15 2.42
CA LEU A 113 -3.64 1.24 3.51
C LEU A 113 -4.02 -0.15 2.97
N ALA A 114 -4.80 -0.22 1.88
CA ALA A 114 -5.14 -1.50 1.23
C ALA A 114 -3.89 -2.23 0.71
N GLN A 115 -2.90 -1.48 0.22
CA GLN A 115 -1.61 -2.05 -0.15
C GLN A 115 -0.85 -2.58 1.08
N SER A 116 -0.87 -1.85 2.21
CA SER A 116 0.01 -2.12 3.34
C SER A 116 -0.50 -3.14 4.36
N LEU A 117 -1.80 -3.38 4.42
CA LEU A 117 -2.40 -4.25 5.44
C LEU A 117 -2.21 -5.75 5.14
N THR A 118 -1.84 -6.50 6.18
CA THR A 118 -1.96 -7.96 6.17
C THR A 118 -3.37 -8.41 6.57
N PRO A 119 -3.76 -9.65 6.25
CA PRO A 119 -5.05 -10.17 6.71
C PRO A 119 -5.23 -10.28 8.20
N ALA A 120 -4.15 -10.48 8.95
CA ALA A 120 -4.21 -10.42 10.41
C ALA A 120 -4.47 -8.98 10.90
N GLN A 121 -3.82 -8.00 10.27
CA GLN A 121 -3.95 -6.59 10.67
C GLN A 121 -5.34 -6.03 10.39
N TRP A 122 -5.94 -6.28 9.23
CA TRP A 122 -7.29 -5.77 8.97
C TRP A 122 -8.35 -6.46 9.83
N LYS A 123 -8.17 -7.75 10.17
CA LYS A 123 -9.06 -8.45 11.11
C LYS A 123 -9.00 -7.81 12.50
N ALA A 124 -7.78 -7.55 12.97
CA ALA A 124 -7.51 -6.94 14.27
C ALA A 124 -7.78 -5.43 14.32
N TRP A 125 -7.99 -4.79 13.17
CA TRP A 125 -8.22 -3.35 13.12
C TRP A 125 -9.52 -2.99 13.82
N ASP A 126 -9.41 -2.30 14.95
CA ASP A 126 -10.56 -1.67 15.59
C ASP A 126 -10.86 -0.37 14.85
N VAL A 127 -12.11 -0.24 14.39
CA VAL A 127 -12.53 0.94 13.66
C VAL A 127 -12.99 2.04 14.57
N HIS A 128 -13.35 1.80 15.84
CA HIS A 128 -13.83 2.90 16.68
C HIS A 128 -12.79 4.03 16.77
N PRO A 129 -13.13 5.29 16.39
CA PRO A 129 -14.47 5.86 16.15
C PRO A 129 -15.01 5.90 14.70
N MET A 130 -14.34 5.33 13.70
CA MET A 130 -14.77 5.23 12.30
C MET A 130 -16.04 4.38 12.08
N PRO A 131 -16.82 4.64 11.00
CA PRO A 131 -17.96 3.82 10.61
C PRO A 131 -17.58 2.36 10.36
N ALA A 132 -18.43 1.41 10.78
CA ALA A 132 -18.21 -0.02 10.55
C ALA A 132 -18.10 -0.37 9.07
N LYS A 133 -18.87 0.32 8.21
CA LYS A 133 -18.82 0.18 6.74
C LYS A 133 -17.44 0.49 6.17
N LEU A 134 -16.72 1.46 6.73
CA LEU A 134 -15.36 1.81 6.27
C LEU A 134 -14.38 0.64 6.47
N LYS A 135 -14.49 -0.09 7.59
CA LYS A 135 -13.70 -1.32 7.80
C LYS A 135 -13.94 -2.32 6.68
N GLU A 136 -15.21 -2.48 6.33
CA GLU A 136 -15.62 -3.47 5.36
C GLU A 136 -15.12 -3.12 3.96
N ASP A 137 -15.30 -1.88 3.54
CA ASP A 137 -14.86 -1.41 2.23
C ASP A 137 -13.31 -1.48 2.08
N VAL A 138 -12.55 -1.14 3.13
CA VAL A 138 -11.09 -1.33 3.11
C VAL A 138 -10.71 -2.80 3.02
N ARG A 139 -11.43 -3.69 3.71
CA ARG A 139 -11.20 -5.14 3.60
C ARG A 139 -11.45 -5.62 2.18
N THR A 140 -12.60 -5.29 1.59
CA THR A 140 -12.92 -5.66 0.21
C THR A 140 -11.84 -5.17 -0.74
N MET A 141 -11.39 -3.91 -0.60
CA MET A 141 -10.30 -3.37 -1.42
C MET A 141 -8.97 -4.12 -1.23
N CYS A 142 -8.63 -4.56 -0.01
CA CYS A 142 -7.46 -5.41 0.23
C CYS A 142 -7.57 -6.76 -0.49
N GLU A 143 -8.75 -7.38 -0.44
CA GLU A 143 -9.03 -8.67 -1.06
C GLU A 143 -9.01 -8.58 -2.59
N ASP A 144 -9.64 -7.55 -3.15
CA ASP A 144 -9.63 -7.25 -4.58
C ASP A 144 -8.21 -6.99 -5.09
N LEU A 145 -7.43 -6.17 -4.39
CA LEU A 145 -6.04 -5.91 -4.78
C LEU A 145 -5.20 -7.19 -4.74
N LYS A 146 -5.42 -8.08 -3.76
CA LYS A 146 -4.74 -9.38 -3.70
C LYS A 146 -5.13 -10.26 -4.88
N TRP A 147 -6.41 -10.28 -5.22
CA TRP A 147 -6.91 -11.02 -6.37
C TRP A 147 -6.31 -10.51 -7.68
N ASP A 148 -6.28 -9.19 -7.87
CA ASP A 148 -5.68 -8.52 -9.02
C ASP A 148 -4.16 -8.77 -9.15
N MET A 149 -3.49 -9.09 -8.03
CA MET A 149 -2.08 -9.48 -8.01
C MET A 149 -1.86 -10.98 -8.27
N GLN A 150 -2.76 -11.83 -7.78
CA GLN A 150 -2.69 -13.28 -7.94
C GLN A 150 -3.02 -13.70 -9.39
N MET A 151 -4.06 -13.12 -9.99
CA MET A 151 -4.53 -13.48 -11.33
C MET A 151 -3.45 -13.36 -12.42
N PRO A 152 -2.63 -12.29 -12.48
CA PRO A 152 -1.51 -12.21 -13.40
C PRO A 152 -0.48 -13.33 -13.23
N ILE A 153 -0.18 -13.75 -11.99
CA ILE A 153 0.78 -14.83 -11.72
C ILE A 153 0.25 -16.15 -12.30
N GLU A 154 -1.00 -16.48 -12.01
CA GLU A 154 -1.66 -17.69 -12.53
C GLU A 154 -1.72 -17.68 -14.07
N ASN A 155 -2.03 -16.52 -14.66
CA ASN A 155 -2.02 -16.35 -16.10
C ASN A 155 -0.62 -16.55 -16.70
N ALA A 156 0.44 -16.05 -16.04
CA ALA A 156 1.81 -16.25 -16.49
C ALA A 156 2.21 -17.73 -16.48
N PHE A 157 1.77 -18.50 -15.48
CA PHE A 157 1.92 -19.96 -15.51
C PHE A 157 1.18 -20.58 -16.69
N GLY A 158 -0.09 -20.21 -16.91
CA GLY A 158 -0.89 -20.71 -18.03
C GLY A 158 -0.23 -20.43 -19.39
N GLU A 159 0.32 -19.23 -19.60
CA GLU A 159 1.04 -18.86 -20.82
C GLU A 159 2.29 -19.72 -21.05
N VAL A 160 3.08 -19.97 -19.99
CA VAL A 160 4.29 -20.79 -20.09
C VAL A 160 3.94 -22.28 -20.31
N ILE A 161 2.89 -22.78 -19.65
CA ILE A 161 2.41 -24.17 -19.81
C ILE A 161 1.93 -24.41 -21.24
N ASN A 162 1.10 -23.51 -21.78
CA ASN A 162 0.47 -23.66 -23.09
C ASN A 162 1.44 -23.47 -24.26
N ASN A 163 2.64 -22.93 -24.01
CA ASN A 163 3.66 -22.80 -25.03
C ASN A 163 4.48 -24.10 -25.12
N GLU A 164 3.97 -25.08 -25.85
CA GLU A 164 4.60 -26.40 -26.03
C GLU A 164 5.83 -26.38 -26.94
N HIS A 165 6.03 -25.31 -27.71
CA HIS A 165 7.16 -25.20 -28.62
C HIS A 165 8.49 -25.27 -27.87
N GLU A 166 9.32 -26.22 -28.27
CA GLU A 166 10.73 -26.25 -27.89
C GLU A 166 11.43 -25.10 -28.60
N HIS A 167 12.15 -24.29 -27.83
CA HIS A 167 12.95 -23.20 -28.39
C HIS A 167 14.40 -23.64 -28.44
N ASP A 168 14.86 -23.98 -29.64
CA ASP A 168 16.27 -24.23 -29.90
C ASP A 168 17.05 -22.94 -29.73
N ARG A 169 18.04 -22.95 -28.83
CA ARG A 169 18.95 -21.81 -28.66
C ARG A 169 19.87 -21.72 -29.88
N ASN A 170 19.61 -20.75 -30.76
CA ASN A 170 20.54 -20.43 -31.86
C ASN A 170 21.95 -20.00 -31.35
N ASP A 171 22.06 -19.52 -30.10
CA ASP A 171 23.32 -19.02 -29.53
C ASP A 171 24.11 -20.00 -28.62
N GLY A 172 23.73 -21.28 -28.58
CA GLY A 172 24.69 -22.36 -28.32
C GLY A 172 25.23 -22.57 -26.90
N ASP A 173 24.55 -22.12 -25.85
CA ASP A 173 24.82 -22.66 -24.51
C ASP A 173 24.51 -24.16 -24.47
N LYS A 174 25.30 -24.92 -23.71
CA LYS A 174 25.17 -26.37 -23.55
C LYS A 174 25.06 -26.77 -22.09
N LYS A 175 24.42 -27.90 -21.82
CA LYS A 175 24.25 -28.45 -20.48
C LYS A 175 25.29 -29.54 -20.26
N CYS A 176 25.98 -29.52 -19.12
CA CYS A 176 26.85 -30.65 -18.77
C CYS A 176 26.00 -31.88 -18.44
N SER A 177 26.23 -33.00 -19.13
CA SER A 177 25.46 -34.24 -18.93
C SER A 177 25.59 -34.79 -17.50
N ASP A 178 26.76 -34.61 -16.87
CA ASP A 178 27.03 -35.20 -15.56
C ASP A 178 26.51 -34.35 -14.38
N CYS A 179 26.63 -33.02 -14.46
CA CYS A 179 26.22 -32.14 -13.33
C CYS A 179 25.03 -31.24 -13.64
N GLY A 180 24.47 -31.31 -14.85
CA GLY A 180 23.28 -30.57 -15.27
C GLY A 180 23.42 -29.04 -15.36
N LEU A 181 24.61 -28.48 -15.11
CA LEU A 181 24.83 -27.03 -15.14
C LEU A 181 24.98 -26.53 -16.57
N ASN A 182 24.34 -25.40 -16.88
CA ASN A 182 24.49 -24.68 -18.14
C ASN A 182 25.90 -24.09 -18.27
N LYS A 183 26.45 -24.16 -19.47
CA LYS A 183 27.79 -23.68 -19.83
C LYS A 183 27.78 -22.97 -21.17
N PRO A 184 28.61 -21.92 -21.34
CA PRO A 184 28.86 -21.32 -22.65
C PRO A 184 29.28 -22.37 -23.69
N ARG A 185 28.89 -22.21 -24.96
CA ARG A 185 29.24 -23.11 -26.09
C ARG A 185 30.71 -23.50 -26.10
N GLN A 186 31.56 -22.49 -25.89
CA GLN A 186 33.02 -22.60 -25.97
C GLN A 186 33.64 -23.39 -24.82
N THR A 187 32.86 -23.74 -23.79
CA THR A 187 33.33 -24.47 -22.61
C THR A 187 33.76 -25.87 -22.98
N ARG A 188 35.05 -26.17 -23.01
CA ARG A 188 35.54 -27.52 -23.37
C ARG A 188 35.42 -28.54 -22.24
N LYS A 189 35.37 -28.09 -20.99
CA LYS A 189 35.37 -28.93 -19.79
C LYS A 189 34.60 -28.25 -18.68
N CYS A 190 33.73 -28.99 -17.98
CA CYS A 190 32.89 -28.45 -16.93
C CYS A 190 33.76 -28.05 -15.73
N GLY A 191 33.70 -26.78 -15.32
CA GLY A 191 34.45 -26.32 -14.15
C GLY A 191 34.04 -26.98 -12.82
N ASN A 192 32.83 -27.55 -12.74
CA ASN A 192 32.29 -28.15 -11.51
C ASN A 192 32.66 -29.64 -11.38
N CYS A 193 32.22 -30.48 -12.34
CA CYS A 193 32.44 -31.93 -12.29
C CYS A 193 33.58 -32.42 -13.20
N ARG A 194 34.28 -31.52 -13.89
CA ARG A 194 35.37 -31.83 -14.84
C ARG A 194 34.96 -32.68 -16.06
N SER A 195 33.67 -32.93 -16.26
CA SER A 195 33.16 -33.62 -17.44
C SER A 195 33.45 -32.87 -18.74
N THR A 196 33.64 -33.62 -19.83
CA THR A 196 33.67 -33.11 -21.20
C THR A 196 32.39 -33.44 -21.96
N ASN A 197 31.45 -34.15 -21.32
CA ASN A 197 30.16 -34.51 -21.89
C ASN A 197 29.19 -33.35 -21.73
N PHE A 198 28.73 -32.85 -22.86
CA PHE A 198 27.75 -31.79 -22.92
C PHE A 198 26.68 -32.16 -23.93
N GLU A 199 25.45 -31.84 -23.58
CA GLU A 199 24.29 -31.89 -24.45
C GLU A 199 23.87 -30.48 -24.82
N ASP A 200 23.26 -30.32 -25.99
CA ASP A 200 22.66 -29.06 -26.36
C ASP A 200 21.53 -28.72 -25.37
N TYR A 201 21.50 -27.48 -24.92
CA TYR A 201 20.46 -27.05 -24.00
C TYR A 201 19.17 -26.77 -24.77
N VAL A 202 18.10 -27.50 -24.43
CA VAL A 202 16.75 -27.27 -24.98
C VAL A 202 15.89 -26.54 -23.95
N CYS A 203 15.33 -25.38 -24.34
CA CYS A 203 14.38 -24.62 -23.53
C CYS A 203 12.99 -25.27 -23.66
N THR A 204 12.71 -26.25 -22.80
CA THR A 204 11.40 -26.93 -22.74
C THR A 204 10.39 -26.14 -21.91
N ASN A 205 9.11 -26.53 -21.93
CA ASN A 205 8.10 -25.95 -21.05
C ASN A 205 8.45 -26.18 -19.56
N ALA A 206 8.91 -27.38 -19.19
CA ALA A 206 9.27 -27.73 -17.83
C ALA A 206 10.42 -26.87 -17.29
N THR A 207 11.47 -26.61 -18.09
CA THR A 207 12.57 -25.74 -17.65
C THR A 207 12.12 -24.29 -17.49
N ARG A 208 11.21 -23.81 -18.34
CA ARG A 208 10.62 -22.47 -18.21
C ARG A 208 9.75 -22.33 -16.98
N LEU A 209 8.92 -23.34 -16.65
CA LEU A 209 8.09 -23.33 -15.44
C LEU A 209 8.94 -23.30 -14.17
N LEU A 210 9.96 -24.15 -14.08
CA LEU A 210 10.89 -24.14 -12.95
C LEU A 210 11.63 -22.80 -12.83
N SER A 211 11.95 -22.16 -13.97
CA SER A 211 12.59 -20.85 -13.98
C SER A 211 11.64 -19.72 -13.57
N LEU A 212 10.36 -19.80 -13.96
CA LEU A 212 9.32 -18.87 -13.53
C LEU A 212 9.06 -19.00 -12.03
N GLU A 213 8.86 -20.23 -11.54
CA GLU A 213 8.66 -20.52 -10.13
C GLU A 213 9.86 -20.07 -9.29
N GLY A 214 11.08 -20.41 -9.71
CA GLY A 214 12.29 -19.97 -9.05
C GLY A 214 12.47 -18.46 -9.06
N TRP A 215 12.00 -17.76 -10.10
CA TRP A 215 11.96 -16.30 -10.12
C TRP A 215 10.92 -15.75 -9.13
N LEU A 216 9.68 -16.26 -9.16
CA LEU A 216 8.63 -15.85 -8.22
C LEU A 216 9.02 -16.08 -6.76
N HIS A 217 9.66 -17.20 -6.43
CA HIS A 217 10.17 -17.48 -5.09
C HIS A 217 11.19 -16.44 -4.61
N ARG A 218 12.07 -15.96 -5.50
CA ARG A 218 13.06 -14.92 -5.16
C ARG A 218 12.44 -13.55 -4.93
N GLU A 219 11.39 -13.25 -5.68
CA GLU A 219 10.60 -12.02 -5.51
C GLU A 219 9.58 -12.12 -4.38
N ASP A 220 9.60 -13.20 -3.58
CA ASP A 220 8.63 -13.50 -2.53
C ASP A 220 7.16 -13.56 -3.02
N LEU A 221 6.98 -13.84 -4.31
CA LEU A 221 5.70 -13.96 -5.01
C LEU A 221 5.17 -15.41 -5.07
N TRP A 222 5.90 -16.38 -4.53
CA TRP A 222 5.51 -17.80 -4.52
C TRP A 222 5.97 -18.49 -3.21
N PRO A 223 5.18 -19.44 -2.67
CA PRO A 223 3.93 -19.99 -3.20
C PRO A 223 2.71 -19.08 -2.98
N LEU A 224 1.71 -19.20 -3.85
CA LEU A 224 0.48 -18.39 -3.74
C LEU A 224 -0.29 -18.63 -2.43
N SER A 225 -0.11 -19.80 -1.81
CA SER A 225 -0.67 -20.12 -0.49
C SER A 225 -0.21 -19.14 0.59
N ASP A 226 1.01 -18.63 0.49
CA ASP A 226 1.63 -17.80 1.53
C ASP A 226 1.15 -16.35 1.45
N HIS A 227 0.62 -15.91 0.30
CA HIS A 227 0.02 -14.58 0.11
C HIS A 227 -1.23 -14.35 0.92
N ARG A 228 -1.87 -15.43 1.38
CA ARG A 228 -3.01 -15.34 2.29
C ARG A 228 -2.64 -14.69 3.62
N GLY A 229 -1.35 -14.68 4.01
CA GLY A 229 -0.87 -14.04 5.24
C GLY A 229 -0.18 -12.69 5.04
N LYS A 230 0.29 -12.38 3.83
CA LYS A 230 1.16 -11.22 3.55
C LYS A 230 0.37 -9.97 3.09
N SER A 231 0.98 -8.79 3.18
CA SER A 231 0.46 -7.55 2.60
C SER A 231 0.92 -7.40 1.15
N CYS A 232 0.21 -6.62 0.34
CA CYS A 232 0.62 -6.33 -1.03
C CYS A 232 1.83 -5.38 -1.06
N HIS A 233 2.07 -4.57 -0.03
CA HIS A 233 3.19 -3.65 0.05
C HIS A 233 4.55 -4.36 0.08
N ASN A 234 4.64 -5.54 0.68
CA ASN A 234 5.85 -6.36 0.60
C ASN A 234 6.14 -6.76 -0.86
N LEU A 235 5.10 -7.02 -1.67
CA LEU A 235 5.25 -7.28 -3.11
C LEU A 235 5.75 -6.02 -3.85
N ASN A 236 5.45 -4.83 -3.35
CA ASN A 236 5.88 -3.55 -3.92
C ASN A 236 7.30 -3.13 -3.48
N GLN A 237 7.82 -3.54 -2.31
CA GLN A 237 9.21 -3.23 -1.95
C GLN A 237 10.22 -3.86 -2.93
N HIS A 238 9.86 -4.99 -3.55
CA HIS A 238 10.65 -5.61 -4.62
C HIS A 238 10.61 -4.80 -5.95
N ARG A 239 9.67 -3.86 -6.14
CA ARG A 239 9.66 -2.87 -7.25
C ARG A 239 10.97 -2.09 -7.34
N GLN A 240 11.59 -1.78 -6.20
CA GLN A 240 12.84 -1.02 -6.14
C GLN A 240 14.08 -1.91 -6.26
N MET A 241 13.95 -3.22 -6.01
CA MET A 241 15.07 -4.17 -6.12
C MET A 241 15.14 -4.85 -7.49
N ALA A 242 14.06 -4.84 -8.28
CA ALA A 242 14.05 -5.41 -9.64
C ALA A 242 14.97 -4.67 -10.63
N SER A 243 15.57 -3.54 -10.25
CA SER A 243 16.69 -2.93 -10.98
C SER A 243 18.03 -3.64 -10.76
N PHE A 244 18.13 -4.62 -9.85
CA PHE A 244 19.27 -5.54 -9.74
C PHE A 244 19.21 -6.60 -10.85
N HIS A 245 19.31 -6.12 -12.08
CA HIS A 245 19.69 -6.93 -13.22
C HIS A 245 21.12 -7.51 -13.03
N VAL A 246 21.38 -8.62 -13.73
CA VAL A 246 22.70 -9.08 -14.23
C VAL A 246 23.52 -10.10 -13.43
N GLN A 247 22.94 -11.09 -12.73
CA GLN A 247 23.76 -12.30 -12.41
C GLN A 247 23.14 -13.65 -12.72
N TYR A 248 21.82 -13.77 -12.87
CA TYR A 248 21.23 -15.01 -13.35
C TYR A 248 21.02 -14.91 -14.87
N ARG A 249 21.87 -15.59 -15.64
CA ARG A 249 21.58 -15.84 -17.06
C ARG A 249 20.31 -16.68 -17.10
N ASP A 250 19.21 -16.09 -17.54
CA ASP A 250 17.99 -16.85 -17.75
C ASP A 250 18.29 -17.97 -18.77
N PRO A 251 17.79 -19.20 -18.53
CA PRO A 251 18.13 -20.35 -19.35
C PRO A 251 17.62 -20.30 -20.79
N CYS A 252 16.95 -19.24 -21.23
CA CYS A 252 16.54 -19.07 -22.62
C CYS A 252 17.23 -17.80 -23.16
N ALA A 253 18.17 -17.99 -24.09
CA ALA A 253 19.21 -17.01 -24.46
C ALA A 253 18.73 -15.96 -25.48
N ASP A 254 17.59 -16.18 -26.11
CA ASP A 254 17.01 -15.20 -27.02
C ASP A 254 16.19 -14.19 -26.20
N GLU A 255 16.84 -13.07 -25.86
CA GLU A 255 16.34 -12.01 -24.98
C GLU A 255 15.06 -11.33 -25.51
N LYS A 256 14.54 -11.67 -26.69
CA LYS A 256 13.29 -11.06 -27.20
C LYS A 256 12.23 -12.09 -27.61
N ALA A 257 12.63 -13.29 -27.99
CA ALA A 257 11.69 -14.31 -28.46
C ALA A 257 11.26 -15.33 -27.39
N CYS A 258 11.95 -15.39 -26.24
CA CYS A 258 11.61 -16.38 -25.22
C CYS A 258 10.24 -16.09 -24.56
N PRO A 259 9.30 -17.07 -24.56
CA PRO A 259 8.00 -16.93 -23.89
C PRO A 259 8.13 -16.63 -22.39
N LEU A 260 9.13 -17.20 -21.71
CA LEU A 260 9.35 -16.96 -20.28
C LEU A 260 9.64 -15.47 -19.99
N LEU A 261 10.50 -14.85 -20.81
CA LEU A 261 10.87 -13.46 -20.60
C LEU A 261 9.68 -12.54 -20.88
N GLN A 262 8.96 -12.78 -21.97
CA GLN A 262 7.72 -12.05 -22.30
C GLN A 262 6.68 -12.18 -21.18
N SER A 263 6.47 -13.38 -20.64
CA SER A 263 5.55 -13.59 -19.53
C SER A 263 6.02 -12.88 -18.25
N LYS A 264 7.33 -12.85 -17.93
CA LYS A 264 7.87 -12.09 -16.79
C LYS A 264 7.65 -10.57 -16.95
N GLU A 265 7.91 -10.03 -18.14
CA GLU A 265 7.71 -8.60 -18.44
C GLU A 265 6.24 -8.22 -18.37
N LYS A 266 5.37 -9.03 -18.99
CA LYS A 266 3.92 -8.83 -18.96
C LYS A 266 3.36 -8.93 -17.54
N LEU A 267 3.82 -9.90 -16.76
CA LEU A 267 3.45 -10.06 -15.36
C LEU A 267 3.85 -8.81 -14.55
N ARG A 268 5.08 -8.34 -14.71
CA ARG A 268 5.55 -7.11 -14.05
C ARG A 268 4.67 -5.91 -14.39
N GLY A 269 4.42 -5.67 -15.68
CA GLY A 269 3.57 -4.57 -16.13
C GLY A 269 2.14 -4.65 -15.58
N ARG A 270 1.56 -5.85 -15.52
CA ARG A 270 0.22 -6.07 -14.93
C ARG A 270 0.19 -5.84 -13.42
N MET A 271 1.23 -6.26 -12.70
CA MET A 271 1.33 -6.02 -11.26
C MET A 271 1.52 -4.53 -10.96
N GLU A 272 2.35 -3.83 -11.74
CA GLU A 272 2.51 -2.37 -11.65
C GLU A 272 1.18 -1.66 -11.91
N GLU A 273 0.47 -2.08 -12.95
CA GLU A 273 -0.86 -1.58 -13.27
C GLU A 273 -1.87 -1.81 -12.14
N ALA A 274 -1.88 -2.98 -11.50
CA ALA A 274 -2.74 -3.27 -10.37
C ALA A 274 -2.45 -2.36 -9.15
N PHE A 275 -1.18 -2.08 -8.88
CA PHE A 275 -0.80 -1.16 -7.80
C PHE A 275 -1.21 0.28 -8.08
N ASP A 276 -0.89 0.79 -9.26
CA ASP A 276 -1.13 2.19 -9.61
C ASP A 276 -2.63 2.46 -9.85
N LYS A 277 -3.40 1.43 -10.25
CA LYS A 277 -4.85 1.53 -10.44
C LYS A 277 -5.68 1.26 -9.20
N SER A 278 -5.11 0.76 -8.10
CA SER A 278 -5.84 0.45 -6.87
C SER A 278 -6.70 1.65 -6.44
N PRO A 279 -8.03 1.58 -6.67
CA PRO A 279 -8.88 2.75 -6.49
C PRO A 279 -9.06 2.97 -5.00
N GLY A 280 -8.54 4.09 -4.49
CA GLY A 280 -8.87 4.50 -3.13
C GLY A 280 -10.37 4.74 -2.95
N LEU A 281 -10.84 4.66 -1.72
CA LEU A 281 -12.24 4.86 -1.37
C LEU A 281 -12.67 6.31 -1.64
N SER A 282 -13.93 6.48 -2.05
CA SER A 282 -14.54 7.81 -2.15
C SER A 282 -15.21 8.16 -0.83
N LEU A 283 -14.95 9.37 -0.34
CA LEU A 283 -15.57 9.86 0.89
C LEU A 283 -17.09 10.05 0.73
N ASP A 284 -17.56 10.38 -0.48
CA ASP A 284 -18.99 10.61 -0.78
C ASP A 284 -19.87 9.39 -0.42
N ASN A 285 -19.29 8.19 -0.34
CA ASN A 285 -20.00 6.96 0.01
C ASN A 285 -20.37 6.86 1.51
N TYR A 286 -19.94 7.83 2.32
CA TYR A 286 -20.11 7.87 3.78
C TYR A 286 -20.73 9.17 4.29
N ASP A 287 -21.00 10.16 3.42
CA ASP A 287 -21.56 11.44 3.84
C ASP A 287 -23.04 11.30 4.30
N ASP A 288 -23.79 10.34 3.75
CA ASP A 288 -25.21 10.09 4.06
C ASP A 288 -25.48 9.61 5.51
N GLU A 289 -24.47 9.04 6.19
CA GLU A 289 -24.65 8.53 7.57
C GLU A 289 -24.47 9.61 8.64
N ASN A 290 -23.98 10.80 8.27
CA ASN A 290 -23.68 11.90 9.20
C ASN A 290 -24.72 13.04 9.18
N GLU A 291 -25.78 12.93 8.38
CA GLU A 291 -26.96 13.79 8.53
C GLU A 291 -27.70 13.39 9.81
N VAL A 292 -27.23 13.89 10.96
CA VAL A 292 -28.04 13.92 12.18
C VAL A 292 -29.29 14.75 11.83
N PRO A 293 -30.51 14.18 11.94
CA PRO A 293 -31.73 14.94 11.70
C PRO A 293 -31.73 16.16 12.62
N GLU A 294 -31.78 17.36 12.03
CA GLU A 294 -31.97 18.62 12.77
C GLU A 294 -33.27 18.62 13.58
#